data_AF-A0A961IW78-F1
#
_entry.id   AF-A0A961IW78-F1
#
_cell.length_a   1.000
_cell.length_b   1.000
_cell.length_c   1.000
_cell.angle_alpha   90.00
_cell.angle_beta   90.00
_cell.angle_gamma   90.00
#
_symmetry.space_group_name_H-M   'P 1'
#
loop_
_entity.id
_entity.type
_entity.pdbx_description
1 polymer ?
#
loop_
_entity_poly.entity_id
_entity_poly.type
_entity_poly.pdbx_seq_one_letter_code
_entity_poly.pdbx_strand_id
1 'polypeptide(L)' 'DGREELLSVALATELCADLIDGGVEDLHFYTLNKPSLTQDIARALGVTPRVELRHVA' A
#
# COMPACT_ATOMS: atom_id res chain seq x y z
N ASP A 1 10.34 -15.45 11.22
CA ASP A 1 9.21 -16.32 10.80
C ASP A 1 8.12 -15.54 10.06
N GLY A 2 8.45 -14.42 9.40
CA GLY A 2 7.49 -13.62 8.62
C GLY A 2 6.48 -12.79 9.43
N ARG A 3 6.40 -12.96 10.76
CA ARG A 3 5.41 -12.24 11.59
C ARG A 3 5.58 -10.73 11.58
N GLU A 4 6.83 -10.25 11.55
CA GLU A 4 7.12 -8.81 11.51
C GLU A 4 6.63 -8.15 10.23
N GLU A 5 6.67 -8.86 9.10
CA GLU A 5 6.25 -8.34 7.80
C GLU A 5 4.71 -8.24 7.73
N LEU A 6 4.02 -9.30 8.20
CA LEU A 6 2.56 -9.28 8.36
C LEU A 6 2.09 -8.18 9.31
N LEU A 7 2.77 -8.03 10.45
CA LEU A 7 2.47 -6.97 11.41
C LEU A 7 2.68 -5.58 10.81
N SER A 8 3.76 -5.39 10.06
CA SER A 8 4.07 -4.11 9.40
C SER A 8 2.98 -3.72 8.40
N VAL A 9 2.49 -4.68 7.60
CA VAL A 9 1.37 -4.44 6.67
C VAL A 9 0.10 -4.07 7.42
N ALA A 10 -0.26 -4.83 8.46
CA ALA A 10 -1.48 -4.57 9.25
C ALA A 10 -1.44 -3.18 9.89
N LEU A 11 -0.36 -2.85 10.62
CA LEU A 11 -0.21 -1.57 11.31
C LEU A 11 -0.23 -0.38 10.34
N ALA A 12 0.50 -0.47 9.23
CA ALA A 12 0.54 0.62 8.26
C ALA A 12 -0.80 0.79 7.54
N THR A 13 -1.52 -0.30 7.27
CA THR A 13 -2.85 -0.26 6.65
C THR A 13 -3.87 0.39 7.57
N GLU A 14 -3.90 0.01 8.86
CA GLU A 14 -4.80 0.63 9.86
C GLU A 14 -4.53 2.14 9.99
N LEU A 15 -3.27 2.54 10.11
CA LEU A 15 -2.90 3.96 10.14
C LEU A 15 -3.38 4.72 8.89
N CYS A 16 -3.20 4.13 7.71
CA CYS A 16 -3.65 4.75 6.46
C CYS A 16 -5.17 4.86 6.40
N ALA A 17 -5.90 3.84 6.86
CA ALA A 17 -7.36 3.86 6.90
C ALA A 17 -7.87 4.97 7.84
N ASP A 18 -7.29 5.10 9.04
CA ASP A 18 -7.64 6.18 9.98
C ASP A 18 -7.41 7.57 9.39
N LEU A 19 -6.32 7.76 8.64
CA LEU A 19 -6.03 9.03 7.95
C LEU A 19 -7.05 9.32 6.84
N ILE A 20 -7.40 8.31 6.04
CA ILE A 20 -8.38 8.43 4.96
C ILE A 20 -9.77 8.75 5.54
N ASP A 21 -10.19 8.03 6.57
CA ASP A 21 -11.46 8.28 7.28
C ASP A 21 -11.47 9.68 7.93
N GLY A 22 -10.29 10.19 8.32
CA GLY A 22 -10.08 11.56 8.79
C GLY A 22 -10.08 12.64 7.69
N GLY A 23 -10.26 12.27 6.42
CA GLY A 23 -10.34 13.20 5.29
C GLY A 23 -9.00 13.53 4.61
N VAL A 24 -7.95 12.74 4.84
CA VAL A 24 -6.70 12.86 4.08
C VAL A 24 -6.92 12.35 2.66
N GLU A 25 -6.60 13.17 1.66
CA GLU A 25 -6.77 12.82 0.24
C GLU A 25 -5.54 12.12 -0.36
N ASP A 26 -4.34 12.41 0.15
CA ASP A 26 -3.06 11.93 -0.40
C ASP A 26 -2.18 11.28 0.68
N LEU A 27 -1.59 10.12 0.34
CA LEU A 27 -0.61 9.42 1.18
C LEU A 27 0.73 9.31 0.45
N HIS A 28 1.82 9.67 1.15
CA HIS A 28 3.17 9.57 0.62
C HIS A 28 3.98 8.49 1.35
N PHE A 29 4.46 7.50 0.60
CA PHE A 29 5.23 6.37 1.14
C PHE A 29 6.72 6.54 0.89
N TYR A 30 7.51 6.53 1.97
CA TYR A 30 8.95 6.35 1.90
C TYR A 30 9.27 4.86 1.77
N THR A 31 9.43 4.40 0.54
CA THR A 31 9.58 2.96 0.25
C THR A 31 10.92 2.37 0.68
N LEU A 32 11.95 3.20 0.89
CA LEU A 32 13.32 2.79 1.24
C LEU A 32 13.85 1.66 0.33
N ASN A 33 13.59 1.74 -0.98
CA ASN A 33 13.94 0.72 -1.99
C ASN A 33 13.27 -0.65 -1.76
N LYS A 34 12.23 -0.73 -0.93
CA LYS A 34 11.44 -1.94 -0.65
C LYS A 34 9.97 -1.74 -1.07
N PRO A 35 9.67 -1.72 -2.38
CA PRO A 35 8.34 -1.37 -2.89
C PRO A 35 7.24 -2.40 -2.60
N SER A 36 7.60 -3.65 -2.28
CA SER A 36 6.62 -4.72 -1.98
C SER A 36 5.75 -4.39 -0.78
N LEU A 37 6.32 -3.82 0.28
CA LEU A 37 5.57 -3.45 1.48
C LEU A 37 4.49 -2.40 1.18
N THR A 38 4.85 -1.35 0.44
CA THR A 38 3.89 -0.32 0.00
C THR A 38 2.83 -0.89 -0.95
N GLN A 39 3.21 -1.83 -1.82
CA GLN A 39 2.25 -2.51 -2.69
C GLN A 39 1.23 -3.32 -1.89
N ASP A 40 1.66 -4.03 -0.85
CA ASP A 40 0.79 -4.84 0.01
C ASP A 40 -0.18 -3.96 0.79
N ILE A 41 0.29 -2.84 1.35
CA ILE A 41 -0.56 -1.82 2.02
C ILE A 41 -1.59 -1.26 1.04
N ALA A 42 -1.17 -0.85 -0.17
CA ALA A 42 -2.08 -0.30 -1.17
C ALA A 42 -3.18 -1.31 -1.55
N ARG A 43 -2.82 -2.59 -1.73
CA ARG A 43 -3.81 -3.66 -2.00
C ARG A 43 -4.76 -3.87 -0.83
N ALA A 44 -4.27 -3.84 0.41
CA ALA A 44 -5.09 -3.99 1.61
C ALA A 44 -6.10 -2.83 1.77
N LEU A 45 -5.73 -1.63 1.32
CA LEU A 45 -6.62 -0.46 1.19
C LEU A 45 -7.58 -0.53 0.00
N GLY A 46 -7.55 -1.59 -0.81
CA GLY A 46 -8.42 -1.76 -1.99
C GLY A 46 -7.90 -1.05 -3.25
N VAL A 47 -6.69 -0.48 -3.25
CA VAL A 47 -6.08 0.10 -4.44
C VAL A 47 -5.62 -1.03 -5.36
N THR A 48 -6.19 -1.08 -6.56
CA THR A 48 -5.88 -2.10 -7.57
C THR A 48 -5.08 -1.51 -8.74
N PRO A 49 -4.18 -2.28 -9.37
CA PRO A 49 -3.45 -1.82 -10.54
C PRO A 49 -4.41 -1.51 -11.69
N ARG A 50 -4.23 -0.34 -12.31
CA ARG A 50 -4.91 -0.02 -13.57
C ARG A 50 -4.23 -0.79 -14.70
N VAL A 51 -4.87 -1.88 -15.15
CA VAL A 51 -4.37 -2.69 -16.27
C VAL A 51 -4.73 -1.97 -17.57
N GLU A 52 -3.80 -1.17 -18.08
CA GLU A 52 -3.87 -0.63 -19.44
C GLU A 52 -3.14 -1.60 -20.38
N LEU A 53 -3.80 -2.05 -21.44
CA LEU A 53 -3.16 -2.83 -22.50
C LEU A 53 -2.06 -1.96 -23.13
N ARG A 54 -0.79 -2.32 -22.92
CA ARG A 54 0.34 -1.69 -23.59
C ARG A 54 0.81 -2.65 -24.69
N HIS A 55 0.89 -2.18 -25.93
CA HIS A 55 1.52 -2.93 -27.01
C HIS A 55 3.01 -3.09 -26.69
N VAL A 56 3.38 -4.25 -26.12
CA VAL A 56 4.77 -4.70 -26.07
C VAL A 56 5.05 -5.43 -27.38
N ALA A 57 5.82 -4.77 -28.24
CA ALA A 57 6.37 -5.32 -29.47
C ALA A 57 7.60 -6.19 -29.18
#